data_AF-A0AAJ5NEU8-F1
#
_entry.id   AF-A0AAJ5NEU8-F1
#
_cell.length_a   1.000
_cell.length_b   1.000
_cell.length_c   1.000
_cell.angle_alpha   90.00
_cell.angle_beta   90.00
_cell.angle_gamma   90.00
#
_symmetry.space_group_name_H-M   'P 1'
#
loop_
_entity.id
_entity.type
_entity.pdbx_description
1 polymer ?
#
loop_
_entity_poly.entity_id
_entity_poly.type
_entity_poly.pdbx_seq_one_letter_code
_entity_poly.pdbx_strand_id
1 'polypeptide(L)'
;MSEAADRLRCITELEHAVANGFLSQSTVVAQGDDASGRPTIQVSWVRVPAEERAHEWRCAVDLRFASHMVERYAWLDAVDRLHVRTHLCDGAWRAVDRPLSITRR
;
A
#
# COMPACT_ATOMS: atom_id res chain seq x y z
N MET A 1 -26.29 -5.51 4.86
CA MET A 1 -24.98 -5.12 5.43
C MET A 1 -24.77 -3.64 5.14
N SER A 2 -24.11 -2.89 6.03
CA SER A 2 -23.96 -1.43 5.88
C SER A 2 -22.82 -1.09 4.91
N GLU A 3 -23.00 -0.07 4.08
CA GLU A 3 -21.99 0.49 3.16
C GLU A 3 -20.66 0.80 3.88
N ALA A 4 -20.72 1.25 5.13
CA ALA A 4 -19.54 1.50 5.96
C ALA A 4 -18.77 0.21 6.29
N ALA A 5 -19.47 -0.90 6.53
CA ALA A 5 -18.85 -2.19 6.81
C ALA A 5 -18.21 -2.80 5.55
N ASP A 6 -18.85 -2.62 4.38
CA ASP A 6 -18.29 -3.04 3.10
C ASP A 6 -17.06 -2.21 2.72
N ARG A 7 -17.08 -0.90 2.95
CA ARG A 7 -15.92 -0.02 2.78
C ARG A 7 -14.76 -0.47 3.66
N LEU A 8 -15.01 -0.68 4.96
CA LEU A 8 -13.98 -1.11 5.90
C LEU A 8 -13.34 -2.44 5.47
N ARG A 9 -14.16 -3.45 5.11
CA ARG A 9 -13.68 -4.73 4.59
C ARG A 9 -12.75 -4.56 3.39
N CYS A 10 -13.16 -3.73 2.43
CA CYS A 10 -12.37 -3.49 1.22
C CYS A 10 -11.01 -2.84 1.54
N ILE A 11 -10.99 -1.85 2.43
CA ILE A 11 -9.74 -1.20 2.86
C ILE A 11 -8.83 -2.20 3.57
N THR A 12 -9.37 -3.04 4.46
CA THR A 12 -8.60 -4.11 5.13
C THR A 12 -8.04 -5.14 4.14
N GLU A 13 -8.79 -5.52 3.10
CA GLU A 13 -8.28 -6.42 2.05
C GLU A 13 -7.12 -5.81 1.27
N LEU A 14 -7.21 -4.52 0.93
CA LEU A 14 -6.16 -3.78 0.22
C LEU A 14 -4.93 -3.58 1.11
N GLU A 15 -5.15 -3.29 2.40
CA GLU A 15 -4.10 -3.18 3.40
C GLU A 15 -3.29 -4.47 3.50
N HIS A 16 -3.97 -5.60 3.71
CA HIS A 16 -3.32 -6.90 3.82
C HIS A 16 -2.55 -7.27 2.55
N ALA A 17 -3.08 -6.96 1.37
CA ALA A 17 -2.36 -7.20 0.12
C ALA A 17 -1.00 -6.49 0.11
N VAL A 18 -1.00 -5.20 0.43
CA VAL A 18 0.20 -4.37 0.40
C VAL A 18 1.16 -4.77 1.52
N ALA A 19 0.67 -5.00 2.74
CA ALA A 19 1.46 -5.47 3.87
C ALA A 19 2.22 -6.76 3.55
N ASN A 20 1.55 -7.73 2.93
CA ASN A 20 2.15 -8.99 2.50
C ASN A 20 3.18 -8.81 1.38
N GLY A 21 3.10 -7.72 0.61
CA GLY A 21 4.07 -7.39 -0.41
C GLY A 21 5.42 -6.95 0.16
N PHE A 22 5.45 -6.35 1.36
CA PHE A 22 6.65 -5.78 1.98
C PHE A 22 7.05 -6.57 3.23
N LEU A 23 7.47 -7.83 3.05
CA LEU A 23 7.85 -8.70 4.16
C LEU A 23 9.16 -8.24 4.82
N SER A 24 9.04 -7.48 5.90
CA SER A 24 10.10 -7.16 6.86
C SER A 24 9.54 -7.37 8.26
N GLN A 25 10.39 -7.76 9.22
CA GLN A 25 9.97 -7.89 10.63
C GLN A 25 9.55 -6.54 11.24
N SER A 26 9.88 -5.42 10.58
CA SER A 26 9.53 -4.06 10.99
C SER A 26 8.41 -3.44 10.16
N THR A 27 7.65 -4.22 9.39
CA THR A 27 6.56 -3.70 8.59
C THR A 27 5.42 -3.20 9.49
N VAL A 28 5.17 -1.90 9.42
CA VAL A 28 4.07 -1.21 10.10
C VAL A 28 3.13 -0.67 9.04
N VAL A 29 1.84 -0.91 9.24
CA VAL A 29 0.79 -0.42 8.35
C VAL A 29 -0.14 0.50 9.14
N ALA A 30 -0.43 1.65 8.56
CA ALA A 30 -1.33 2.64 9.13
C ALA A 30 -2.43 2.99 8.11
N GLN A 31 -3.67 2.90 8.55
CA GLN A 31 -4.83 3.37 7.81
C GLN A 31 -5.21 4.78 8.26
N GLY A 32 -5.79 5.55 7.36
CA GLY A 32 -6.34 6.86 7.69
C GLY A 32 -7.20 7.40 6.56
N ASP A 33 -7.60 8.66 6.71
CA ASP A 33 -8.19 9.43 5.63
C ASP A 33 -7.35 10.71 5.44
N ASP A 34 -7.17 11.14 4.19
CA ASP A 34 -6.51 12.42 3.92
C ASP A 34 -7.41 13.61 4.26
N ALA A 35 -6.90 14.83 4.10
CA ALA A 35 -7.65 16.06 4.37
C ALA A 35 -8.94 16.21 3.53
N SER A 36 -9.11 15.42 2.46
CA SER A 36 -10.31 15.37 1.63
C SER A 36 -11.22 14.18 1.96
N GLY A 37 -10.96 13.44 3.05
CA GLY A 37 -11.73 12.27 3.44
C GLY A 37 -11.47 11.04 2.56
N ARG A 38 -10.38 11.02 1.78
CA ARG A 38 -10.05 9.88 0.93
C ARG A 38 -9.26 8.85 1.72
N PRO A 39 -9.56 7.55 1.58
CA PRO A 39 -8.81 6.51 2.26
C PRO A 39 -7.33 6.56 1.90
N THR A 40 -6.49 6.43 2.92
CA THR A 40 -5.04 6.31 2.79
C THR A 40 -4.53 5.09 3.51
N ILE A 41 -3.55 4.42 2.91
CA ILE A 41 -2.79 3.34 3.55
C ILE A 41 -1.32 3.72 3.45
N GLN A 42 -0.67 3.88 4.59
CA GLN A 42 0.78 4.04 4.67
C GLN A 42 1.39 2.71 5.12
N VAL A 43 2.38 2.24 4.37
CA VAL A 43 3.20 1.08 4.75
C VAL A 43 4.62 1.57 4.96
N SER A 44 5.20 1.24 6.12
CA SER A 44 6.59 1.56 6.45
C SER A 44 7.32 0.31 6.89
N TRP A 45 8.58 0.18 6.49
CA TRP A 45 9.40 -0.99 6.83
C TRP A 45 10.88 -0.62 6.84
N VAL A 46 11.69 -1.51 7.43
CA VAL A 46 13.14 -1.45 7.33
C VAL A 46 13.59 -2.39 6.23
N ARG A 47 14.33 -1.86 5.26
CA ARG A 47 15.05 -2.64 4.25
C ARG A 47 16.47 -2.87 4.73
N VAL A 48 16.79 -4.13 5.01
CA VAL A 48 18.17 -4.56 5.28
C VAL A 48 18.86 -4.77 3.94
N PRO A 49 19.95 -4.05 3.64
CA PRO A 49 20.69 -4.24 2.40
C PRO A 49 21.41 -5.59 2.40
N ALA A 50 21.60 -6.16 1.22
CA ALA A 50 22.26 -7.47 1.05
C ALA A 50 23.77 -7.44 1.37
N GLU A 51 24.38 -6.26 1.48
CA GLU A 51 25.79 -6.08 1.83
C GLU A 51 25.93 -5.74 3.32
N GLU A 52 26.76 -6.50 4.04
CA GLU A 52 27.00 -6.39 5.50
C GLU A 52 27.44 -5.00 6.01
N ARG A 53 27.79 -4.07 5.11
CA ARG A 53 28.25 -2.71 5.45
C ARG A 53 27.26 -1.61 5.09
N ALA A 54 26.15 -1.94 4.44
CA ALA A 54 25.18 -0.95 4.02
C ALA A 54 24.21 -0.64 5.17
N HIS A 55 23.87 0.65 5.32
CA HIS A 55 23.00 1.12 6.40
C HIS A 55 21.58 0.61 6.22
N GLU A 56 20.85 0.39 7.31
CA GLU A 56 19.42 0.11 7.27
C GLU A 56 18.66 1.30 6.66
N TRP A 57 17.80 1.03 5.68
CA TRP A 57 16.96 2.05 5.07
C TRP A 57 15.55 1.94 5.63
N ARG A 58 15.04 3.04 6.18
CA ARG A 58 13.62 3.15 6.51
C ARG A 58 12.87 3.58 5.26
N CYS A 59 12.04 2.68 4.77
CA CYS A 59 11.21 2.88 3.59
C CYS A 59 9.77 3.15 4.02
N ALA A 60 9.06 3.97 3.24
CA ALA A 60 7.64 4.16 3.38
C ALA A 60 6.99 4.35 2.00
N VAL A 61 5.77 3.83 1.84
CA VAL A 61 4.90 4.05 0.69
C VAL A 61 3.54 4.51 1.18
N ASP A 62 3.09 5.64 0.63
CA ASP A 62 1.77 6.19 0.89
C ASP A 62 0.85 5.92 -0.30
N LEU A 63 -0.21 5.16 -0.06
CA LEU A 63 -1.26 4.86 -1.03
C LEU A 63 -2.46 5.75 -0.73
N ARG A 64 -2.94 6.47 -1.76
CA ARG A 64 -4.12 7.33 -1.69
C ARG A 64 -5.15 6.85 -2.69
N PHE A 65 -6.33 6.50 -2.21
CA PHE A 65 -7.40 5.97 -3.05
C PHE A 65 -8.41 7.07 -3.37
N ALA A 66 -8.83 7.19 -4.62
CA ALA A 66 -10.03 7.97 -4.90
C ALA A 66 -11.24 7.28 -4.25
N SER A 67 -12.19 8.02 -3.68
CA SER A 67 -13.30 7.44 -2.92
C SER A 67 -14.09 6.39 -3.72
N HIS A 68 -14.35 6.67 -4.99
CA HIS A 68 -15.05 5.76 -5.90
C HIS A 68 -14.28 4.44 -6.19
N MET A 69 -12.98 4.38 -5.92
CA MET A 69 -12.19 3.17 -6.19
C MET A 69 -12.51 2.07 -5.17
N VAL A 70 -12.75 2.44 -3.91
CA VAL A 70 -13.13 1.46 -2.87
C VAL A 70 -14.53 0.92 -3.15
N GLU A 71 -15.44 1.78 -3.58
CA GLU A 71 -16.77 1.38 -4.04
C GLU A 71 -16.67 0.42 -5.23
N ARG A 72 -15.94 0.78 -6.29
CA ARG A 72 -15.76 -0.11 -7.46
C ARG A 72 -15.13 -1.44 -7.08
N TYR A 73 -14.12 -1.42 -6.21
CA TYR A 73 -13.48 -2.65 -5.73
C TYR A 73 -14.48 -3.54 -4.96
N ALA A 74 -15.41 -2.97 -4.20
CA ALA A 74 -16.46 -3.72 -3.53
C ALA A 74 -17.41 -4.46 -4.52
N TRP A 75 -17.59 -3.95 -5.74
CA TRP A 75 -18.41 -4.58 -6.78
C TRP A 75 -17.70 -5.68 -7.56
N LEU A 76 -16.38 -5.81 -7.44
CA LEU A 76 -15.61 -6.83 -8.15
C LEU A 76 -15.80 -8.21 -7.52
N ASP A 77 -15.71 -9.23 -8.37
CA ASP A 77 -15.63 -10.63 -7.92
C ASP A 77 -14.25 -10.96 -7.31
N ALA A 78 -14.10 -12.17 -6.80
CA ALA A 78 -12.88 -12.59 -6.12
C ALA A 78 -11.64 -12.61 -7.05
N VAL A 79 -11.81 -12.91 -8.34
CA VAL A 79 -10.72 -12.99 -9.31
C VAL A 79 -10.24 -11.59 -9.66
N ASP A 80 -11.16 -10.67 -9.95
CA ASP A 80 -10.82 -9.29 -10.26
C ASP A 80 -10.23 -8.57 -9.04
N ARG A 81 -10.74 -8.83 -7.84
CA ARG A 81 -10.12 -8.33 -6.59
C ARG A 81 -8.69 -8.84 -6.41
N LEU A 82 -8.42 -10.09 -6.76
CA LEU A 82 -7.05 -10.62 -6.73
C LEU A 82 -6.15 -9.86 -7.70
N HIS A 83 -6.58 -9.63 -8.94
CA HIS A 83 -5.81 -8.86 -9.92
C HIS A 83 -5.52 -7.44 -9.44
N VAL A 84 -6.51 -6.74 -8.87
CA VAL A 84 -6.30 -5.40 -8.32
C VAL A 84 -5.28 -5.41 -7.19
N ARG A 85 -5.36 -6.38 -6.26
CA ARG A 85 -4.39 -6.51 -5.16
C ARG A 85 -2.97 -6.77 -5.68
N THR A 86 -2.79 -7.67 -6.65
CA THR A 86 -1.50 -7.92 -7.28
C THR A 86 -0.95 -6.67 -7.97
N HIS A 87 -1.78 -5.98 -8.74
CA HIS A 87 -1.37 -4.76 -9.44
C HIS A 87 -0.99 -3.63 -8.47
N LEU A 88 -1.71 -3.51 -7.36
CA LEU A 88 -1.41 -2.55 -6.31
C LEU A 88 -0.04 -2.84 -5.67
N CYS A 89 0.24 -4.09 -5.34
CA CYS A 89 1.54 -4.49 -4.78
C CYS A 89 2.68 -4.22 -5.76
N ASP A 90 2.52 -4.57 -7.04
CA ASP A 90 3.52 -4.29 -8.07
C ASP A 90 3.77 -2.79 -8.23
N GLY A 91 2.71 -1.98 -8.21
CA GLY A 91 2.80 -0.52 -8.29
C GLY A 91 3.54 0.07 -7.09
N ALA A 92 3.22 -0.39 -5.88
CA ALA A 92 3.88 0.02 -4.66
C ALA A 92 5.39 -0.33 -4.69
N TRP A 93 5.74 -1.55 -5.11
CA TRP A 93 7.14 -1.96 -5.27
C TRP A 93 7.90 -1.10 -6.27
N ARG A 94 7.32 -0.85 -7.45
CA ARG A 94 7.95 0.03 -8.45
C ARG A 94 8.15 1.44 -7.94
N ALA A 95 7.29 1.96 -7.06
CA ALA A 95 7.46 3.29 -6.49
C ALA A 95 8.68 3.37 -5.55
N VAL A 96 9.00 2.28 -4.86
CA VAL A 96 10.16 2.15 -3.97
C VAL A 96 11.44 1.95 -4.77
N ASP A 97 11.41 1.03 -5.73
CA ASP A 97 12.60 0.62 -6.49
C ASP A 97 12.96 1.60 -7.61
N ARG A 98 12.04 2.50 -7.98
CA ARG A 98 12.37 3.54 -8.96
C ARG A 98 13.50 4.40 -8.36
N PRO A 99 14.66 4.52 -9.02
CA PRO A 99 15.70 5.41 -8.56
C PRO A 99 15.10 6.81 -8.54
N LEU A 100 14.96 7.38 -7.33
CA LEU A 100 14.64 8.79 -7.18
C LEU A 100 15.75 9.53 -7.90
N SER A 101 15.42 10.19 -9.02
CA SER A 101 16.34 11.08 -9.71
C SER A 101 16.70 12.18 -8.71
N ILE A 102 17.79 12.01 -7.97
CA ILE A 102 18.30 13.02 -7.05
C ILE A 102 18.75 14.18 -7.93
N THR A 103 17.82 15.09 -8.21
CA THR A 103 18.16 16.40 -8.74
C THR A 103 18.74 17.17 -7.56
N ARG A 104 20.06 17.04 -7.37
CA ARG A 104 20.79 17.95 -6.48
C ARG A 104 20.61 19.36 -7.05
N ARG A 105 19.85 20.20 -6.35
CA ARG A 105 19.96 21.65 -6.46
C ARG A 105 20.99 22.14 -5.46
#